data_AF-A0A848LNK9-F1
#
_entry.id   AF-A0A848LNK9-F1
#
_cell.length_a   1.000
_cell.length_b   1.000
_cell.length_c   1.000
_cell.angle_alpha   90.00
_cell.angle_beta   90.00
_cell.angle_gamma   90.00
#
_symmetry.space_group_name_H-M   'P 1'
#
loop_
_entity.id
_entity.type
_entity.pdbx_description
1 polymer ?
#
loop_
_entity_poly.entity_id
_entity_poly.type
_entity_poly.pdbx_seq_one_letter_code
_entity_poly.pdbx_strand_id
1 'polypeptide(L)'
;MEMGEIIAMPPPHIAEKCPFCPPPKDEDFVSHPGAKASGTTLAQIMVSPEDLVSKQAGARPKDGGAERQAKPSAKPKPNPPLSHPTFGPYSYEAHHLIPGKQDLLKNEGDQKVLDGHPIEKWLCKGPNIKKDTGYSINNSDNGVWLASAPESVKKLRGRSPARPWEREDHPSPHPNALTQAEKNEIADFAMESAGQFHYGKHAITDEAGSAASYPKVVHTRLTQLNDRITAWSKECPLCGKKPSNPPYDPSWKVNEMMDLISMWIQMEIQMSGPQSWTYFISSHAMRRSKAVQKKVKSF
;
A
#
# COMPACT_ATOMS: atom_id res chain seq x y z
N MET A 1 -1.78 4.06 -19.04
CA MET A 1 -1.63 5.25 -18.19
C MET A 1 -0.16 5.46 -18.01
N GLU A 2 0.35 6.66 -18.27
CA GLU A 2 1.75 6.97 -18.00
C GLU A 2 1.90 7.43 -16.55
N MET A 3 3.00 7.05 -15.91
CA MET A 3 3.26 7.36 -14.51
C MET A 3 3.41 8.88 -14.32
N GLY A 4 2.66 9.47 -13.39
CA GLY A 4 2.80 10.87 -13.02
C GLY A 4 1.96 11.88 -13.81
N GLU A 5 1.02 11.44 -14.67
CA GLU A 5 0.06 12.36 -15.27
C GLU A 5 -0.73 13.11 -14.18
N ILE A 6 -0.58 14.44 -14.16
CA ILE A 6 -1.57 15.35 -13.57
C ILE A 6 -2.92 14.97 -14.16
N ILE A 7 -3.96 14.86 -13.32
CA ILE A 7 -5.30 14.42 -13.71
C ILE A 7 -5.89 15.43 -14.71
N ALA A 8 -5.59 15.23 -16.00
CA ALA A 8 -6.25 15.90 -17.09
C ALA A 8 -7.62 15.25 -17.32
N MET A 9 -8.54 15.99 -17.95
CA MET A 9 -9.80 15.45 -18.44
C MET A 9 -9.56 14.13 -19.20
N PRO A 10 -10.45 13.13 -19.04
CA PRO A 10 -10.24 11.84 -19.67
C PRO A 10 -10.09 12.00 -21.20
N PRO A 11 -9.10 11.33 -21.83
CA PRO A 11 -8.99 11.32 -23.28
C PRO A 11 -10.23 10.67 -23.91
N PRO A 12 -10.46 10.84 -25.23
CA PRO A 12 -11.51 10.14 -25.96
C PRO A 12 -11.51 8.63 -25.64
N HIS A 13 -12.69 8.02 -25.56
CA HIS A 13 -12.87 6.66 -25.06
C HIS A 13 -12.02 5.62 -25.82
N ILE A 14 -11.25 4.83 -25.07
CA ILE A 14 -10.48 3.66 -25.54
C ILE A 14 -11.06 2.43 -24.83
N ALA A 15 -11.68 1.51 -25.58
CA ALA A 15 -12.44 0.38 -25.01
C ALA A 15 -11.57 -0.54 -24.14
N GLU A 16 -10.31 -0.72 -24.55
CA GLU A 16 -9.33 -1.54 -23.84
C GLU A 16 -9.02 -0.94 -22.46
N LYS A 17 -9.08 0.39 -22.30
CA LYS A 17 -8.74 1.10 -21.06
C LYS A 17 -9.96 1.46 -20.20
N CYS A 18 -11.17 1.35 -20.73
CA CYS A 18 -12.39 1.71 -20.02
C CYS A 18 -12.76 0.62 -19.00
N PRO A 19 -12.93 0.95 -17.70
CA PRO A 19 -13.30 -0.03 -16.69
C PRO A 19 -14.76 -0.49 -16.78
N PHE A 20 -15.60 0.22 -17.55
CA PHE A 20 -17.03 -0.07 -17.70
C PHE A 20 -17.39 -0.79 -19.01
N CYS A 21 -16.41 -1.11 -19.86
CA CYS A 21 -16.66 -2.00 -20.99
C CYS A 21 -16.96 -3.41 -20.46
N PRO A 22 -18.06 -4.05 -20.93
CA PRO A 22 -18.43 -5.36 -20.44
C PRO A 22 -17.31 -6.37 -20.72
N PRO A 23 -16.96 -7.24 -19.76
CA PRO A 23 -16.05 -8.33 -20.03
C PRO A 23 -16.71 -9.30 -21.04
N PRO A 24 -15.93 -9.93 -21.93
CA PRO A 24 -16.40 -10.99 -22.82
C PRO A 24 -17.08 -12.15 -22.10
N LYS A 25 -16.73 -12.39 -20.82
CA LYS A 25 -17.34 -13.41 -19.99
C LYS A 25 -17.74 -12.86 -18.63
N ASP A 26 -18.98 -13.16 -18.25
CA ASP A 26 -19.48 -12.95 -16.90
C ASP A 26 -18.92 -14.01 -15.95
N GLU A 27 -18.25 -13.56 -14.89
CA GLU A 27 -17.72 -14.40 -13.82
C GLU A 27 -18.09 -13.81 -12.46
N ASP A 28 -18.53 -14.66 -11.54
CA ASP A 28 -18.94 -14.27 -10.19
C ASP A 28 -17.75 -14.36 -9.23
N PHE A 29 -17.00 -13.28 -9.15
CA PHE A 29 -15.92 -13.14 -8.17
C PHE A 29 -16.43 -12.58 -6.84
N VAL A 30 -15.56 -12.56 -5.84
CA VAL A 30 -15.78 -11.99 -4.51
C VAL A 30 -14.64 -11.01 -4.23
N SER A 31 -14.99 -9.77 -3.91
CA SER A 31 -14.01 -8.75 -3.51
C SER A 31 -13.70 -8.85 -2.01
N HIS A 32 -12.43 -8.67 -1.67
CA HIS A 32 -11.89 -8.66 -0.31
C HIS A 32 -11.20 -7.32 -0.05
N PRO A 33 -11.97 -6.26 0.27
CA PRO A 33 -11.47 -4.88 0.24
C PRO A 33 -10.86 -4.48 1.60
N GLY A 34 -10.90 -3.19 1.97
CA GLY A 34 -10.24 -2.60 3.15
C GLY A 34 -10.39 -3.40 4.44
N ALA A 35 -11.63 -3.82 4.74
CA ALA A 35 -11.96 -4.56 5.94
C ALA A 35 -11.30 -5.95 6.07
N LYS A 36 -10.73 -6.50 4.99
CA LYS A 36 -10.14 -7.85 4.93
C LYS A 36 -8.61 -7.85 4.94
N ALA A 37 -7.98 -6.71 5.23
CA ALA A 37 -6.52 -6.59 5.34
C ALA A 37 -5.94 -7.55 6.39
N SER A 38 -4.93 -8.32 5.99
CA SER A 38 -4.20 -9.26 6.86
C SER A 38 -2.75 -9.34 6.43
N GLY A 39 -1.82 -8.84 7.26
CA GLY A 39 -0.39 -8.87 6.96
C GLY A 39 0.18 -10.29 6.83
N THR A 40 -0.39 -11.26 7.57
CA THR A 40 0.00 -12.67 7.46
C THR A 40 -0.46 -13.28 6.14
N THR A 41 -1.69 -12.98 5.72
CA THR A 41 -2.22 -13.46 4.43
C THR A 41 -1.46 -12.82 3.27
N LEU A 42 -1.20 -11.51 3.34
CA LEU A 42 -0.38 -10.80 2.36
C LEU A 42 1.02 -11.42 2.26
N ALA A 43 1.69 -11.67 3.38
CA ALA A 43 3.03 -12.28 3.40
C ALA A 43 3.07 -13.63 2.67
N GLN A 44 2.05 -14.47 2.84
CA GLN A 44 1.95 -15.76 2.16
C GLN A 44 1.75 -15.58 0.65
N ILE A 45 0.81 -14.73 0.25
CA ILE A 45 0.48 -14.48 -1.17
C ILE A 45 1.62 -13.76 -1.90
N MET A 46 2.39 -12.90 -1.23
CA MET A 46 3.56 -12.28 -1.82
C MET A 46 4.61 -13.31 -2.24
N VAL A 47 4.79 -14.38 -1.47
CA VAL A 47 5.75 -15.45 -1.79
C VAL A 47 5.21 -16.35 -2.91
N SER A 48 3.92 -16.67 -2.87
CA SER A 48 3.24 -17.53 -3.85
C SER A 48 1.94 -16.88 -4.34
N PRO A 49 1.99 -15.96 -5.33
CA PRO A 49 0.81 -15.21 -5.75
C PRO A 49 -0.35 -16.06 -6.29
N GLU A 50 -0.05 -17.22 -6.85
CA GLU A 50 -1.02 -18.22 -7.30
C GLU A 50 -1.93 -18.73 -6.16
N ASP A 51 -1.48 -18.66 -4.90
CA ASP A 51 -2.24 -19.11 -3.75
C ASP A 51 -3.39 -18.16 -3.39
N LEU A 52 -3.49 -16.98 -4.01
CA LEU A 52 -4.51 -15.96 -3.72
C LEU A 52 -5.92 -16.58 -3.63
N VAL A 53 -6.31 -17.38 -4.62
CA VAL A 53 -7.67 -17.96 -4.67
C VAL A 53 -7.87 -19.00 -3.56
N SER A 54 -6.84 -19.76 -3.21
CA SER A 54 -6.90 -20.74 -2.12
C SER A 54 -6.99 -20.09 -0.74
N LYS A 55 -6.35 -18.93 -0.56
CA LYS A 55 -6.32 -18.17 0.69
C LYS A 55 -7.51 -17.23 0.83
N GLN A 56 -8.09 -16.79 -0.28
CA GLN A 56 -9.23 -15.90 -0.36
C GLN A 56 -10.17 -16.39 -1.45
N ALA A 57 -11.05 -17.32 -1.07
CA ALA A 57 -12.02 -17.93 -1.97
C ALA A 57 -12.80 -16.86 -2.75
N GLY A 58 -12.94 -17.09 -4.05
CA GLY A 58 -13.64 -16.19 -4.97
C GLY A 58 -12.87 -14.93 -5.38
N ALA A 59 -11.67 -14.66 -4.86
CA ALA A 59 -10.83 -13.58 -5.39
C ALA A 59 -10.49 -13.84 -6.87
N ARG A 60 -10.32 -12.78 -7.65
CA ARG A 60 -9.97 -12.91 -9.07
C ARG A 60 -8.55 -13.48 -9.22
N PRO A 61 -8.35 -14.57 -9.98
CA PRO A 61 -7.01 -15.05 -10.30
C PRO A 61 -6.23 -14.01 -11.11
N LYS A 62 -4.94 -13.89 -10.82
CA LYS A 62 -4.01 -13.07 -11.58
C LYS A 62 -2.99 -13.97 -12.28
N ASP A 63 -3.38 -14.56 -13.40
CA ASP A 63 -2.56 -15.55 -14.12
C ASP A 63 -2.15 -15.09 -15.53
N GLY A 64 -2.52 -13.87 -15.93
CA GLY A 64 -2.19 -13.31 -17.23
C GLY A 64 -3.10 -13.75 -18.38
N GLY A 65 -4.23 -14.42 -18.12
CA GLY A 65 -5.23 -14.68 -19.15
C GLY A 65 -5.84 -13.38 -19.72
N ALA A 66 -6.29 -13.38 -20.98
CA ALA A 66 -6.87 -12.19 -21.64
C ALA A 66 -8.10 -11.63 -20.90
N GLU A 67 -8.84 -12.51 -20.23
CA GLU A 67 -9.97 -12.19 -19.37
C GLU A 67 -9.56 -12.07 -17.90
N ARG A 68 -8.29 -12.14 -17.53
CA ARG A 68 -7.81 -12.13 -16.15
C ARG A 68 -6.85 -10.97 -15.94
N GLN A 69 -6.53 -10.70 -14.68
CA GLN A 69 -5.53 -9.69 -14.37
C GLN A 69 -4.14 -10.19 -14.74
N ALA A 70 -3.24 -9.25 -15.05
CA ALA A 70 -1.84 -9.52 -15.30
C ALA A 70 -1.23 -10.39 -14.19
N LYS A 71 -0.44 -11.39 -14.60
CA LYS A 71 0.24 -12.28 -13.67
C LYS A 71 1.22 -11.48 -12.81
N PRO A 72 1.07 -11.48 -11.48
CA PRO A 72 1.97 -10.76 -10.60
C PRO A 72 3.28 -11.51 -10.50
N SER A 73 4.34 -10.78 -10.19
CA SER A 73 5.62 -11.37 -9.85
C SER A 73 5.62 -11.81 -8.39
N ALA A 74 6.14 -13.01 -8.12
CA ALA A 74 6.45 -13.42 -6.75
C ALA A 74 7.47 -12.45 -6.15
N LYS A 75 7.21 -12.04 -4.90
CA LYS A 75 8.06 -11.16 -4.10
C LYS A 75 8.55 -11.97 -2.91
N PRO A 76 9.57 -12.83 -3.07
CA PRO A 76 10.12 -13.58 -1.95
C PRO A 76 10.69 -12.62 -0.90
N LYS A 77 10.59 -13.01 0.38
CA LYS A 77 11.24 -12.28 1.47
C LYS A 77 12.76 -12.25 1.21
N PRO A 78 13.45 -11.11 1.41
CA PRO A 78 14.91 -11.04 1.22
C PRO A 78 15.66 -12.13 1.99
N ASN A 79 16.55 -12.84 1.29
CA ASN A 79 17.37 -13.93 1.83
C ASN A 79 18.76 -13.98 1.14
N PRO A 80 19.88 -13.82 1.86
CA PRO A 80 19.95 -13.52 3.30
C PRO A 80 19.35 -12.14 3.59
N PRO A 81 18.83 -11.91 4.81
CA PRO A 81 18.42 -10.57 5.21
C PRO A 81 19.63 -9.64 5.25
N LEU A 82 19.41 -8.34 5.04
CA LEU A 82 20.38 -7.31 5.42
C LEU A 82 20.83 -7.56 6.88
N SER A 83 22.10 -7.34 7.19
CA SER A 83 22.62 -7.52 8.55
C SER A 83 23.31 -6.26 9.04
N HIS A 84 22.89 -5.78 10.20
CA HIS A 84 23.60 -4.72 10.91
C HIS A 84 24.90 -5.27 11.49
N PRO A 85 26.02 -4.53 11.45
CA PRO A 85 27.30 -4.99 12.01
C PRO A 85 27.20 -5.37 13.49
N THR A 86 26.52 -4.55 14.28
CA THR A 86 26.37 -4.74 15.74
C THR A 86 25.15 -5.59 16.14
N PHE A 87 24.01 -5.40 15.48
CA PHE A 87 22.73 -5.97 15.93
C PHE A 87 22.30 -7.20 15.12
N GLY A 88 23.06 -7.59 14.10
CA GLY A 88 22.79 -8.79 13.31
C GLY A 88 21.64 -8.62 12.28
N PRO A 89 21.01 -9.72 11.85
CA PRO A 89 20.10 -9.73 10.72
C PRO A 89 18.81 -8.93 10.99
N TYR A 90 18.43 -8.12 10.01
CA TYR A 90 17.17 -7.40 9.97
C TYR A 90 16.00 -8.38 9.80
N SER A 91 14.89 -8.09 10.48
CA SER A 91 13.63 -8.71 10.11
C SER A 91 13.02 -7.96 8.91
N TYR A 92 12.23 -8.65 8.11
CA TYR A 92 11.41 -8.03 7.07
C TYR A 92 9.95 -8.37 7.31
N GLU A 93 9.10 -7.36 7.15
CA GLU A 93 7.65 -7.47 7.33
C GLU A 93 6.94 -7.15 6.04
N ALA A 94 5.87 -7.89 5.77
CA ALA A 94 4.98 -7.60 4.66
C ALA A 94 4.18 -6.34 5.01
N HIS A 95 4.23 -5.35 4.13
CA HIS A 95 3.56 -4.08 4.27
C HIS A 95 2.55 -3.90 3.14
N HIS A 96 1.32 -3.52 3.50
CA HIS A 96 0.31 -3.12 2.53
C HIS A 96 0.60 -1.71 2.00
N LEU A 97 0.74 -1.58 0.69
CA LEU A 97 0.94 -0.31 -0.02
C LEU A 97 -0.35 0.55 0.01
N ILE A 98 -1.49 -0.10 -0.11
CA ILE A 98 -2.80 0.45 0.20
C ILE A 98 -3.27 -0.21 1.49
N PRO A 99 -3.10 0.44 2.64
CA PRO A 99 -3.52 -0.14 3.91
C PRO A 99 -5.05 -0.14 4.01
N GLY A 100 -5.61 -1.21 4.55
CA GLY A 100 -7.07 -1.37 4.65
C GLY A 100 -7.68 -0.52 5.76
N LYS A 101 -7.44 -0.96 7.01
CA LYS A 101 -8.03 -0.41 8.23
C LYS A 101 -7.17 0.63 8.94
N GLN A 102 -6.09 1.08 8.31
CA GLN A 102 -5.23 2.09 8.92
C GLN A 102 -6.02 3.40 9.03
N ASP A 103 -6.13 3.93 10.25
CA ASP A 103 -6.79 5.22 10.47
C ASP A 103 -5.95 6.36 9.89
N LEU A 104 -6.64 7.39 9.40
CA LEU A 104 -6.08 8.72 9.15
C LEU A 104 -5.69 9.40 10.47
N LEU A 105 -5.11 10.60 10.40
CA LEU A 105 -4.82 11.35 11.61
C LEU A 105 -6.12 11.78 12.30
N LYS A 106 -6.11 11.89 13.63
CA LYS A 106 -7.30 12.26 14.42
C LYS A 106 -7.97 13.56 13.98
N ASN A 107 -7.17 14.54 13.56
CA ASN A 107 -7.67 15.83 13.05
C ASN A 107 -8.29 15.73 11.64
N GLU A 108 -8.20 14.57 10.99
CA GLU A 108 -8.84 14.25 9.71
C GLU A 108 -10.12 13.41 9.89
N GLY A 109 -10.51 13.14 11.14
CA GLY A 109 -11.68 12.35 11.51
C GLY A 109 -11.39 10.86 11.69
N ASP A 110 -12.45 10.08 11.93
CA ASP A 110 -12.36 8.61 12.18
C ASP A 110 -12.30 7.78 10.88
N GLN A 111 -11.79 8.39 9.80
CA GLN A 111 -11.70 7.77 8.48
C GLN A 111 -10.52 6.79 8.41
N LYS A 112 -10.70 5.72 7.63
CA LYS A 112 -9.65 4.75 7.30
C LYS A 112 -9.21 4.95 5.85
N VAL A 113 -8.02 4.46 5.52
CA VAL A 113 -7.46 4.65 4.18
C VAL A 113 -8.32 4.01 3.08
N LEU A 114 -8.67 2.72 3.21
CA LEU A 114 -9.51 2.03 2.22
C LEU A 114 -10.85 1.52 2.81
N ASP A 115 -10.87 1.06 4.06
CA ASP A 115 -12.07 0.53 4.70
C ASP A 115 -13.16 1.62 4.84
N GLY A 116 -14.27 1.47 4.14
CA GLY A 116 -15.33 2.46 4.02
C GLY A 116 -15.05 3.59 3.04
N HIS A 117 -13.93 3.56 2.30
CA HIS A 117 -13.60 4.58 1.32
C HIS A 117 -14.56 4.49 0.11
N PRO A 118 -15.00 5.63 -0.49
CA PRO A 118 -15.94 5.63 -1.62
C PRO A 118 -15.51 4.80 -2.84
N ILE A 119 -14.21 4.52 -3.00
CA ILE A 119 -13.69 3.64 -4.05
C ILE A 119 -14.22 2.20 -3.92
N GLU A 120 -14.50 1.71 -2.70
CA GLU A 120 -14.95 0.34 -2.46
C GLU A 120 -16.30 0.07 -3.13
N LYS A 121 -17.13 1.10 -3.37
CA LYS A 121 -18.38 0.95 -4.12
C LYS A 121 -18.18 0.46 -5.55
N TRP A 122 -16.99 0.69 -6.13
CA TRP A 122 -16.63 0.23 -7.47
C TRP A 122 -15.94 -1.14 -7.45
N LEU A 123 -15.59 -1.64 -6.27
CA LEU A 123 -14.94 -2.95 -6.11
C LEU A 123 -15.96 -4.01 -5.71
N CYS A 124 -16.92 -3.63 -4.87
CA CYS A 124 -17.84 -4.54 -4.21
C CYS A 124 -19.23 -4.51 -4.83
N LYS A 125 -19.91 -5.66 -4.82
CA LYS A 125 -21.34 -5.74 -5.09
C LYS A 125 -22.12 -4.88 -4.09
N GLY A 126 -23.13 -4.15 -4.58
CA GLY A 126 -23.95 -3.26 -3.77
C GLY A 126 -25.30 -2.91 -4.43
N PRO A 127 -26.02 -1.89 -3.94
CA PRO A 127 -27.34 -1.52 -4.47
C PRO A 127 -27.34 -1.17 -5.96
N ASN A 128 -26.21 -0.65 -6.42
CA ASN A 128 -26.02 -0.05 -7.73
C ASN A 128 -25.02 -0.84 -8.60
N ILE A 129 -24.21 -1.70 -8.00
CA ILE A 129 -23.21 -2.54 -8.67
C ILE A 129 -23.60 -3.99 -8.46
N LYS A 130 -23.86 -4.73 -9.54
CA LYS A 130 -24.44 -6.07 -9.47
C LYS A 130 -23.43 -7.15 -9.09
N LYS A 131 -22.14 -6.90 -9.32
CA LYS A 131 -21.08 -7.90 -9.18
C LYS A 131 -19.83 -7.31 -8.54
N ASP A 132 -19.13 -8.14 -7.78
CA ASP A 132 -17.79 -7.84 -7.32
C ASP A 132 -16.79 -7.90 -8.48
N THR A 133 -15.79 -7.03 -8.43
CA THR A 133 -14.66 -7.04 -9.37
C THR A 133 -13.64 -8.15 -9.08
N GLY A 134 -13.71 -8.74 -7.87
CA GLY A 134 -12.77 -9.75 -7.38
C GLY A 134 -11.47 -9.17 -6.84
N TYR A 135 -11.40 -7.86 -6.57
CA TYR A 135 -10.22 -7.22 -5.96
C TYR A 135 -9.90 -7.88 -4.61
N SER A 136 -8.62 -8.06 -4.31
CA SER A 136 -8.18 -8.38 -2.96
C SER A 136 -7.12 -7.40 -2.49
N ILE A 137 -7.30 -6.85 -1.30
CA ILE A 137 -6.28 -6.04 -0.65
C ILE A 137 -5.02 -6.85 -0.27
N ASN A 138 -5.13 -8.17 -0.12
CA ASN A 138 -3.98 -9.03 0.21
C ASN A 138 -3.30 -9.60 -1.05
N ASN A 139 -3.61 -9.07 -2.24
CA ASN A 139 -2.91 -9.46 -3.45
C ASN A 139 -1.43 -9.05 -3.39
N SER A 140 -0.56 -9.77 -4.10
CA SER A 140 0.90 -9.57 -4.06
C SER A 140 1.37 -8.21 -4.59
N ASP A 141 0.62 -7.57 -5.49
CA ASP A 141 0.97 -6.25 -6.03
C ASP A 141 0.68 -5.12 -5.05
N ASN A 142 -0.27 -5.32 -4.12
CA ASN A 142 -0.47 -4.43 -2.98
C ASN A 142 0.50 -4.69 -1.81
N GLY A 143 1.46 -5.61 -1.98
CA GLY A 143 2.42 -6.00 -0.95
C GLY A 143 3.85 -5.62 -1.28
N VAL A 144 4.59 -5.28 -0.24
CA VAL A 144 6.03 -5.04 -0.31
C VAL A 144 6.74 -5.53 0.97
N TRP A 145 7.99 -6.01 0.83
CA TRP A 145 8.83 -6.33 1.98
C TRP A 145 9.64 -5.11 2.38
N LEU A 146 9.50 -4.68 3.62
CA LEU A 146 10.27 -3.56 4.17
C LEU A 146 11.12 -4.02 5.34
N ALA A 147 12.34 -3.49 5.41
CA ALA A 147 13.24 -3.77 6.51
C ALA A 147 12.65 -3.21 7.80
N SER A 148 12.65 -4.03 8.84
CA SER A 148 12.20 -3.74 10.20
C SER A 148 13.33 -4.03 11.17
N ALA A 149 13.18 -3.74 12.47
CA ALA A 149 14.27 -3.88 13.43
C ALA A 149 14.89 -5.31 13.42
N PRO A 150 16.21 -5.45 13.65
CA PRO A 150 16.86 -6.73 13.82
C PRO A 150 16.17 -7.61 14.86
N GLU A 151 16.12 -8.92 14.61
CA GLU A 151 15.41 -9.85 15.50
C GLU A 151 15.99 -9.87 16.93
N SER A 152 17.28 -9.55 17.06
CA SER A 152 18.01 -9.48 18.32
C SER A 152 17.51 -8.38 19.27
N VAL A 153 16.82 -7.35 18.75
CA VAL A 153 16.32 -6.20 19.52
C VAL A 153 14.79 -6.08 19.46
N LYS A 154 14.13 -6.87 18.60
CA LYS A 154 12.68 -6.89 18.44
C LYS A 154 12.03 -7.73 19.54
N LYS A 155 11.04 -7.17 20.22
CA LYS A 155 10.23 -7.93 21.18
C LYS A 155 9.29 -8.86 20.43
N LEU A 156 9.48 -10.17 20.59
CA LEU A 156 8.63 -11.20 20.00
C LEU A 156 7.76 -11.86 21.08
N ARG A 157 6.65 -12.47 20.69
CA ARG A 157 5.77 -13.16 21.65
C ARG A 157 6.56 -14.25 22.38
N GLY A 158 6.62 -14.16 23.71
CA GLY A 158 7.36 -15.11 24.54
C GLY A 158 8.88 -14.93 24.55
N ARG A 159 9.42 -13.88 23.89
CA ARG A 159 10.86 -13.61 23.86
C ARG A 159 11.14 -12.11 24.03
N SER A 160 11.74 -11.76 25.17
CA SER A 160 12.27 -10.43 25.40
C SER A 160 13.75 -10.40 25.07
N PRO A 161 14.20 -9.55 24.15
CA PRO A 161 15.62 -9.37 23.88
C PRO A 161 16.33 -8.73 25.07
N ALA A 162 17.65 -8.93 25.18
CA ALA A 162 18.47 -8.32 26.24
C ALA A 162 18.45 -6.78 26.18
N ARG A 163 18.38 -6.23 24.95
CA ARG A 163 18.32 -4.80 24.67
C ARG A 163 17.11 -4.49 23.79
N PRO A 164 15.91 -4.34 24.36
CA PRO A 164 14.69 -4.18 23.58
C PRO A 164 14.58 -2.85 22.85
N TRP A 165 13.99 -2.90 21.66
CA TRP A 165 13.49 -1.74 20.95
C TRP A 165 12.14 -1.33 21.53
N GLU A 166 12.17 -0.38 22.45
CA GLU A 166 10.96 0.12 23.11
C GLU A 166 10.36 1.34 22.44
N ARG A 167 9.14 1.70 22.85
CA ARG A 167 8.41 2.82 22.26
C ARG A 167 9.13 4.15 22.52
N GLU A 168 8.95 5.10 21.61
CA GLU A 168 9.60 6.41 21.66
C GLU A 168 8.95 7.35 22.69
N ASP A 169 7.67 7.12 23.02
CA ASP A 169 6.82 8.04 23.77
C ASP A 169 6.80 7.83 25.30
N HIS A 170 7.51 6.81 25.81
CA HIS A 170 7.52 6.50 27.24
C HIS A 170 8.91 6.09 27.75
N PRO A 171 9.28 6.47 28.99
CA PRO A 171 10.46 5.94 29.65
C PRO A 171 10.43 4.42 29.64
N SER A 172 11.51 3.81 29.15
CA SER A 172 11.65 2.37 29.13
C SER A 172 11.67 1.82 30.56
N PRO A 173 10.80 0.86 30.93
CA PRO A 173 10.97 0.12 32.19
C PRO A 173 12.19 -0.81 32.16
N HIS A 174 12.86 -0.96 31.00
CA HIS A 174 14.04 -1.78 30.83
C HIS A 174 15.30 -0.89 30.79
N PRO A 175 16.14 -0.88 31.84
CA PRO A 175 17.30 0.02 31.91
C PRO A 175 18.32 -0.18 30.78
N ASN A 176 18.30 -1.35 30.12
CA ASN A 176 19.20 -1.72 29.03
C ASN A 176 18.56 -1.60 27.63
N ALA A 177 17.37 -1.00 27.53
CA ALA A 177 16.72 -0.76 26.25
C ALA A 177 17.60 0.07 25.31
N LEU A 178 17.35 -0.05 24.00
CA LEU A 178 18.07 0.76 23.03
C LEU A 178 17.80 2.25 23.27
N THR A 179 18.87 3.03 23.24
CA THR A 179 18.78 4.48 23.19
C THR A 179 18.16 4.94 21.87
N GLN A 180 17.63 6.17 21.83
CA GLN A 180 17.10 6.70 20.58
C GLN A 180 18.18 6.86 19.49
N ALA A 181 19.43 7.11 19.89
CA ALA A 181 20.56 7.17 18.98
C ALA A 181 20.79 5.83 18.27
N GLU A 182 20.80 4.73 19.01
CA GLU A 182 20.96 3.37 18.45
C GLU A 182 19.78 2.98 17.56
N LYS A 183 18.54 3.30 17.95
CA LYS A 183 17.37 3.08 17.09
C LYS A 183 17.51 3.81 15.75
N ASN A 184 17.99 5.06 15.80
CA ASN A 184 18.21 5.85 14.61
C ASN A 184 19.36 5.33 13.75
N GLU A 185 20.45 4.86 14.35
CA GLU A 185 21.57 4.20 13.66
C GLU A 185 21.07 2.95 12.90
N ILE A 186 20.35 2.06 13.58
CA ILE A 186 19.80 0.85 12.98
C ILE A 186 18.86 1.20 11.83
N ALA A 187 17.98 2.18 12.01
CA ALA A 187 17.06 2.58 10.95
C ALA A 187 17.82 3.22 9.77
N ASP A 188 18.80 4.08 10.03
CA ASP A 188 19.59 4.74 8.98
C ASP A 188 20.38 3.72 8.15
N PHE A 189 20.99 2.74 8.79
CA PHE A 189 21.73 1.67 8.10
C PHE A 189 20.83 0.90 7.12
N ALA A 190 19.60 0.56 7.52
CA ALA A 190 18.65 -0.08 6.60
C ALA A 190 18.25 0.83 5.43
N MET A 191 18.01 2.11 5.71
CA MET A 191 17.53 3.08 4.73
C MET A 191 18.57 3.49 3.68
N GLU A 192 19.84 3.09 3.85
CA GLU A 192 20.87 3.29 2.83
C GLU A 192 20.72 2.36 1.63
N SER A 193 20.03 1.22 1.79
CA SER A 193 19.92 0.20 0.73
C SER A 193 18.53 -0.42 0.55
N ALA A 194 17.64 -0.31 1.53
CA ALA A 194 16.36 -1.04 1.55
C ALA A 194 15.12 -0.15 1.48
N GLY A 195 15.26 1.13 1.12
CA GLY A 195 14.16 2.10 1.13
C GLY A 195 13.76 2.52 2.54
N GLN A 196 12.52 2.97 2.74
CA GLN A 196 12.04 3.41 4.04
C GLN A 196 11.96 2.25 5.06
N PHE A 197 12.33 2.54 6.31
CA PHE A 197 12.33 1.58 7.42
C PHE A 197 10.93 1.38 8.02
N HIS A 198 10.48 0.13 8.17
CA HIS A 198 9.15 -0.24 8.69
C HIS A 198 9.22 -0.63 10.16
N TYR A 199 9.07 0.38 11.04
CA TYR A 199 8.92 0.18 12.47
C TYR A 199 8.20 1.37 13.11
N GLY A 200 7.15 1.11 13.90
CA GLY A 200 6.41 2.16 14.63
C GLY A 200 5.06 2.50 14.00
N LYS A 201 4.53 3.70 14.31
CA LYS A 201 3.25 4.20 13.80
C LYS A 201 3.43 4.75 12.38
N HIS A 202 2.43 4.63 11.51
CA HIS A 202 2.47 5.15 10.14
C HIS A 202 1.80 6.53 9.98
N ALA A 203 0.90 6.89 10.89
CA ALA A 203 0.23 8.18 10.91
C ALA A 203 1.14 9.24 11.57
N ILE A 204 2.15 9.69 10.82
CA ILE A 204 3.14 10.66 11.29
C ILE A 204 3.05 11.92 10.44
N THR A 205 3.11 13.07 11.09
CA THR A 205 3.33 14.37 10.47
C THR A 205 4.62 14.96 11.01
N ASP A 206 5.23 15.84 10.24
CA ASP A 206 6.23 16.73 10.82
C ASP A 206 5.56 17.79 11.70
N GLU A 207 6.33 18.32 12.66
CA GLU A 207 5.90 19.42 13.54
C GLU A 207 5.47 20.67 12.76
N ALA A 208 6.01 20.87 11.56
CA ALA A 208 5.66 21.97 10.66
C ALA A 208 4.44 21.68 9.77
N GLY A 209 3.90 20.45 9.78
CA GLY A 209 2.80 20.01 8.92
C GLY A 209 3.12 20.02 7.42
N SER A 210 4.38 20.14 7.02
CA SER A 210 4.82 20.21 5.62
C SER A 210 4.87 18.84 4.93
N ALA A 211 4.89 17.74 5.68
CA ALA A 211 4.81 16.38 5.15
C ALA A 211 3.44 15.76 5.46
N ALA A 212 2.74 15.33 4.41
CA ALA A 212 1.51 14.56 4.56
C ALA A 212 1.81 13.18 5.16
N SER A 213 0.91 12.69 6.01
CA SER A 213 1.03 11.34 6.53
C SER A 213 0.89 10.32 5.40
N TYR A 214 1.58 9.18 5.51
CA TYR A 214 1.43 8.10 4.54
C TYR A 214 -0.04 7.69 4.33
N PRO A 215 -0.84 7.44 5.40
CA PRO A 215 -2.26 7.18 5.26
C PRO A 215 -3.01 8.24 4.44
N LYS A 216 -2.71 9.53 4.68
CA LYS A 216 -3.35 10.63 3.96
C LYS A 216 -3.00 10.64 2.48
N VAL A 217 -1.72 10.48 2.13
CA VAL A 217 -1.30 10.45 0.72
C VAL A 217 -2.01 9.33 -0.02
N VAL A 218 -2.04 8.12 0.55
CA VAL A 218 -2.73 6.97 -0.07
C VAL A 218 -4.23 7.22 -0.19
N HIS A 219 -4.88 7.71 0.86
CA HIS A 219 -6.30 8.08 0.83
C HIS A 219 -6.59 9.13 -0.27
N THR A 220 -5.75 10.16 -0.41
CA THR A 220 -5.89 11.15 -1.48
C THR A 220 -5.77 10.52 -2.87
N ARG A 221 -4.84 9.58 -3.08
CA ARG A 221 -4.73 8.84 -4.36
C ARG A 221 -5.98 7.99 -4.63
N LEU A 222 -6.53 7.34 -3.62
CA LEU A 222 -7.78 6.58 -3.74
C LEU A 222 -8.97 7.49 -4.06
N THR A 223 -9.04 8.67 -3.44
CA THR A 223 -10.07 9.68 -3.74
C THR A 223 -9.96 10.15 -5.19
N GLN A 224 -8.74 10.47 -5.66
CA GLN A 224 -8.47 10.84 -7.04
C GLN A 224 -8.90 9.75 -8.03
N LEU A 225 -8.62 8.48 -7.74
CA LEU A 225 -9.07 7.36 -8.55
C LEU A 225 -10.60 7.22 -8.53
N ASN A 226 -11.23 7.35 -7.36
CA ASN A 226 -12.69 7.31 -7.25
C ASN A 226 -13.34 8.42 -8.08
N ASP A 227 -12.80 9.63 -8.05
CA ASP A 227 -13.33 10.77 -8.80
C ASP A 227 -13.21 10.52 -10.30
N ARG A 228 -12.09 9.94 -10.74
CA ARG A 228 -11.88 9.53 -12.14
C ARG A 228 -12.85 8.44 -12.58
N ILE A 229 -13.02 7.38 -11.78
CA ILE A 229 -13.99 6.31 -12.08
C ILE A 229 -15.41 6.85 -12.06
N THR A 230 -15.73 7.75 -11.12
CA THR A 230 -17.02 8.44 -11.07
C THR A 230 -17.25 9.27 -12.33
N ALA A 231 -16.25 10.03 -12.79
CA ALA A 231 -16.33 10.76 -14.06
C ALA A 231 -16.53 9.80 -15.25
N TRP A 232 -15.77 8.71 -15.33
CA TRP A 232 -15.96 7.69 -16.37
C TRP A 232 -17.32 6.99 -16.30
N SER A 233 -17.89 6.78 -15.12
CA SER A 233 -19.23 6.24 -15.00
C SER A 233 -20.31 7.19 -15.53
N LYS A 234 -20.07 8.51 -15.47
CA LYS A 234 -20.93 9.53 -16.09
C LYS A 234 -20.72 9.58 -17.60
N GLU A 235 -19.49 9.33 -18.05
CA GLU A 235 -19.07 9.34 -19.45
C GLU A 235 -18.74 7.93 -19.97
N CYS A 236 -19.76 7.10 -20.26
CA CYS A 236 -19.57 5.90 -21.08
C CYS A 236 -20.63 5.77 -22.19
N PRO A 237 -20.45 6.47 -23.33
CA PRO A 237 -21.29 6.34 -24.53
C PRO A 237 -20.82 5.24 -25.52
N LEU A 238 -19.83 4.41 -25.15
CA LEU A 238 -19.41 3.23 -25.93
C LEU A 238 -19.82 1.95 -25.19
N CYS A 239 -20.51 1.04 -25.84
CA CYS A 239 -20.30 0.70 -27.23
C CYS A 239 -21.46 1.17 -28.13
N GLY A 240 -21.65 2.49 -28.36
CA GLY A 240 -22.59 3.06 -29.34
C GLY A 240 -24.07 2.91 -29.01
N LYS A 241 -24.43 2.04 -28.06
CA LYS A 241 -25.78 1.81 -27.56
C LYS A 241 -25.79 2.05 -26.05
N LYS A 242 -26.63 2.99 -25.59
CA LYS A 242 -26.82 3.31 -24.18
C LYS A 242 -27.54 2.15 -23.47
N PRO A 243 -27.01 1.57 -22.38
CA PRO A 243 -27.83 0.84 -21.42
C PRO A 243 -28.85 1.79 -20.79
N SER A 244 -30.03 1.28 -20.44
CA SER A 244 -31.17 2.12 -20.04
C SER A 244 -31.02 2.75 -18.65
N ASN A 245 -30.22 2.18 -17.73
CA ASN A 245 -30.10 2.70 -16.36
C ASN A 245 -28.66 2.56 -15.80
N PRO A 246 -28.00 3.67 -15.39
CA PRO A 246 -26.76 3.64 -14.62
C PRO A 246 -26.97 3.17 -13.16
N PRO A 247 -25.90 2.72 -12.47
CA PRO A 247 -24.51 2.68 -12.92
C PRO A 247 -24.14 1.40 -13.66
N TYR A 248 -23.07 1.51 -14.45
CA TYR A 248 -22.47 0.39 -15.17
C TYR A 248 -21.67 -0.46 -14.20
N ASP A 249 -21.79 -1.78 -14.32
CA ASP A 249 -21.00 -2.73 -13.55
C ASP A 249 -19.51 -2.59 -13.95
N PRO A 250 -18.62 -2.19 -13.03
CA PRO A 250 -17.20 -2.11 -13.33
C PRO A 250 -16.63 -3.50 -13.53
N SER A 251 -15.72 -3.61 -14.49
CA SER A 251 -14.88 -4.78 -14.71
C SER A 251 -13.67 -4.78 -13.77
N TRP A 252 -12.93 -5.89 -13.80
CA TRP A 252 -11.67 -6.08 -13.09
C TRP A 252 -10.57 -5.06 -13.42
N LYS A 253 -10.72 -4.25 -14.48
CA LYS A 253 -9.78 -3.18 -14.81
C LYS A 253 -9.68 -2.12 -13.70
N VAL A 254 -10.70 -1.98 -12.85
CA VAL A 254 -10.58 -1.15 -11.63
C VAL A 254 -9.51 -1.72 -10.70
N ASN A 255 -9.37 -3.05 -10.61
CA ASN A 255 -8.33 -3.70 -9.80
C ASN A 255 -6.94 -3.35 -10.34
N GLU A 256 -6.75 -3.32 -11.66
CA GLU A 256 -5.45 -2.91 -12.25
C GLU A 256 -5.09 -1.47 -11.87
N MET A 257 -6.08 -0.58 -11.78
CA MET A 257 -5.84 0.80 -11.34
C MET A 257 -5.42 0.87 -9.87
N MET A 258 -5.99 0.01 -9.02
CA MET A 258 -5.55 -0.14 -7.63
C MET A 258 -4.11 -0.70 -7.55
N ASP A 259 -3.78 -1.67 -8.41
CA ASP A 259 -2.44 -2.24 -8.51
C ASP A 259 -1.42 -1.18 -8.97
N LEU A 260 -1.80 -0.28 -9.90
CA LEU A 260 -0.97 0.85 -10.34
C LEU A 260 -0.71 1.87 -9.21
N ILE A 261 -1.70 2.17 -8.38
CA ILE A 261 -1.50 3.00 -7.17
C ILE A 261 -0.48 2.33 -6.25
N SER A 262 -0.63 1.02 -6.02
CA SER A 262 0.29 0.24 -5.19
C SER A 262 1.71 0.31 -5.73
N MET A 263 1.89 0.09 -7.03
CA MET A 263 3.19 0.17 -7.70
C MET A 263 3.82 1.56 -7.52
N TRP A 264 3.06 2.64 -7.70
CA TRP A 264 3.56 4.01 -7.51
C TRP A 264 4.08 4.23 -6.09
N ILE A 265 3.28 3.84 -5.08
CA ILE A 265 3.68 3.92 -3.67
C ILE A 265 4.94 3.09 -3.43
N GLN A 266 5.01 1.87 -4.00
CA GLN A 266 6.17 1.00 -3.86
C GLN A 266 7.45 1.67 -4.37
N MET A 267 7.40 2.33 -5.53
CA MET A 267 8.56 3.04 -6.06
C MET A 267 9.04 4.12 -5.10
N GLU A 268 8.13 4.90 -4.54
CA GLU A 268 8.48 6.02 -3.66
C GLU A 268 9.04 5.57 -2.30
N ILE A 269 8.55 4.46 -1.76
CA ILE A 269 9.02 3.97 -0.45
C ILE A 269 10.24 3.05 -0.56
N GLN A 270 10.46 2.34 -1.69
CA GLN A 270 11.62 1.44 -1.84
C GLN A 270 12.75 1.99 -2.70
N MET A 271 12.44 2.70 -3.79
CA MET A 271 13.43 3.04 -4.82
C MET A 271 13.89 4.50 -4.75
N SER A 272 13.05 5.40 -4.22
CA SER A 272 13.43 6.79 -4.02
C SER A 272 14.39 6.95 -2.83
N GLY A 273 15.33 7.89 -2.93
CA GLY A 273 16.24 8.23 -1.84
C GLY A 273 15.60 9.15 -0.78
N PRO A 274 16.18 9.24 0.43
CA PRO A 274 15.64 10.06 1.52
C PRO A 274 15.40 11.53 1.16
N GLN A 275 16.19 12.09 0.25
CA GLN A 275 16.06 13.46 -0.23
C GLN A 275 14.74 13.72 -0.97
N SER A 276 14.18 12.69 -1.62
CA SER A 276 13.00 12.77 -2.48
C SER A 276 11.69 12.30 -1.81
N TRP A 277 11.76 11.75 -0.61
CA TRP A 277 10.56 11.30 0.10
C TRP A 277 9.67 12.49 0.50
N THR A 278 8.37 12.35 0.24
CA THR A 278 7.36 13.38 0.52
C THR A 278 6.35 12.94 1.58
N TYR A 279 6.36 11.66 1.96
CA TYR A 279 5.61 11.05 3.05
C TYR A 279 6.38 9.87 3.62
N PHE A 280 5.99 9.44 4.82
CA PHE A 280 6.81 8.53 5.62
C PHE A 280 6.01 7.39 6.24
N ILE A 281 6.55 6.17 6.14
CA ILE A 281 5.99 5.00 6.83
C ILE A 281 6.46 4.89 8.28
N SER A 282 7.47 5.66 8.71
CA SER A 282 7.98 5.67 10.08
C SER A 282 8.62 6.99 10.47
N SER A 283 8.75 7.23 11.79
CA SER A 283 9.34 8.46 12.35
C SER A 283 10.83 8.53 12.01
N HIS A 284 11.48 7.37 11.94
CA HIS A 284 12.87 7.25 11.52
C HIS A 284 13.06 7.67 10.06
N ALA A 285 12.18 7.26 9.14
CA ALA A 285 12.24 7.67 7.74
C ALA A 285 12.08 9.19 7.58
N MET A 286 11.12 9.78 8.30
CA MET A 286 10.94 11.24 8.34
C MET A 286 12.19 11.96 8.85
N ARG A 287 12.75 11.50 9.98
CA ARG A 287 13.97 12.08 10.55
C ARG A 287 15.13 12.04 9.55
N ARG A 288 15.37 10.89 8.93
CA ARG A 288 16.47 10.70 7.98
C ARG A 288 16.33 11.62 6.77
N SER A 289 15.13 11.70 6.20
CA SER A 289 14.83 12.61 5.08
C SER A 289 15.14 14.07 5.44
N LYS A 290 14.65 14.55 6.59
CA LYS A 290 14.94 15.92 7.07
C LYS A 290 16.44 16.17 7.28
N ALA A 291 17.16 15.20 7.84
CA ALA A 291 18.60 15.32 8.07
C ALA A 291 19.37 15.45 6.74
N VAL A 292 19.01 14.67 5.73
CA VAL A 292 19.62 14.74 4.39
C VAL A 292 19.27 16.06 3.70
N GLN A 293 18.01 16.49 3.72
CA GLN A 293 17.57 17.74 3.09
C GLN A 293 18.23 18.98 3.71
N LYS A 294 18.45 19.00 5.03
CA LYS A 294 19.20 20.09 5.69
C LYS A 294 20.64 20.18 5.20
N LYS A 295 21.32 19.04 5.01
CA LYS A 295 22.70 19.01 4.49
C LYS A 295 22.77 19.53 3.06
N VAL A 296 21.79 19.23 2.21
CA VAL A 296 21.74 19.73 0.83
C VAL A 296 21.58 21.25 0.78
N LYS A 297 20.77 21.83 1.68
CA LYS A 297 20.55 23.29 1.74
C LYS A 297 21.75 24.10 2.27
N SER A 298 22.73 23.44 2.88
CA SER A 298 23.93 24.10 3.44
C SER A 298 25.12 24.14 2.48
N PHE A 299 24.98 23.60 1.27
CA PHE A 299 25.92 23.73 0.15
C PHE A 299 25.36 24.68 -0.90
#